data_AF-A0A924W3B4-F1
#
_entry.id   AF-A0A924W3B4-F1
#
_cell.length_a   1.000
_cell.length_b   1.000
_cell.length_c   1.000
_cell.angle_alpha   90.00
_cell.angle_beta   90.00
_cell.angle_gamma   90.00
#
_symmetry.space_group_name_H-M   'P 1'
#
loop_
_entity.id
_entity.type
_entity.pdbx_description
1 polymer ?
#
loop_
_entity_poly.entity_id
_entity_poly.type
_entity_poly.pdbx_seq_one_letter_code
_entity_poly.pdbx_strand_id
1 'polypeptide(L)'
;MLPNGDLVAGGSFTLAGDAAASKIARWDGSTWSPLGTGITGGTNPAVYSLAVLPNGNLVAGGVFTTAGDVPAGNIARWDGATWSSLGTGMSGVASPRVASLAVLAGGDVVAGGSFTIAGGVPANNIARWDGHDWTPLGGGLTGENPAYVWSLQVMPDGDLIAGCGFVTTAGGMPANNIARWNGAAWSPLGTGIGGSVNSLALVPAWHRARLSGILIPAIARR
;
A
#
# COMPACT_ATOMS: atom_id res chain seq x y z
N MET A 1 10.88 7.27 1.53
CA MET A 1 12.15 7.95 1.23
C MET A 1 12.85 7.12 0.17
N LEU A 2 13.29 7.74 -0.93
CA LEU A 2 14.02 7.07 -2.00
C LEU A 2 15.48 6.79 -1.55
N PRO A 3 16.23 5.90 -2.23
CA PRO A 3 17.60 5.56 -1.83
C PRO A 3 18.58 6.74 -1.78
N ASN A 4 18.31 7.80 -2.55
CA ASN A 4 19.08 9.03 -2.57
C ASN A 4 18.72 10.01 -1.44
N GLY A 5 17.83 9.62 -0.51
CA GLY A 5 17.44 10.42 0.65
C GLY A 5 16.19 11.29 0.43
N ASP A 6 15.63 11.31 -0.78
CA ASP A 6 14.50 12.18 -1.06
C ASP A 6 13.20 11.67 -0.44
N LEU A 7 12.34 12.61 -0.04
CA LEU A 7 10.97 12.31 0.32
C LEU A 7 10.07 12.39 -0.91
N VAL A 8 9.11 11.48 -1.03
CA VAL A 8 8.07 11.54 -2.05
C VAL A 8 6.73 11.64 -1.34
N ALA A 9 5.91 12.60 -1.77
CA ALA A 9 4.55 12.79 -1.30
C ALA A 9 3.57 12.44 -2.42
N GLY A 10 2.51 11.72 -2.08
CA GLY A 10 1.38 11.41 -2.93
C GLY A 10 0.08 11.92 -2.28
N GLY A 11 -0.90 12.32 -3.09
CA GLY A 11 -2.19 12.78 -2.57
C GLY A 11 -3.14 13.27 -3.66
N SER A 12 -4.04 14.19 -3.30
CA SER A 12 -5.01 14.84 -4.20
C SER A 12 -4.58 16.25 -4.66
N PHE A 13 -3.37 16.69 -4.33
CA PHE A 13 -2.88 18.05 -4.58
C PHE A 13 -2.57 18.36 -6.05
N THR A 14 -2.48 19.65 -6.38
CA THR A 14 -2.02 20.18 -7.68
C THR A 14 -0.78 21.08 -7.56
N LEU A 15 -0.35 21.37 -6.33
CA LEU A 15 0.82 22.16 -5.99
C LEU A 15 1.61 21.46 -4.89
N ALA A 16 2.94 21.55 -4.95
CA ALA A 16 3.85 21.15 -3.88
C ALA A 16 4.82 22.32 -3.64
N GLY A 17 4.64 23.04 -2.54
CA GLY A 17 5.19 24.39 -2.42
C GLY A 17 4.65 25.28 -3.55
N ASP A 18 5.55 25.98 -4.23
CA ASP A 18 5.21 26.83 -5.39
C ASP A 18 5.27 26.08 -6.73
N ALA A 19 5.68 24.81 -6.72
CA ALA A 19 5.78 23.99 -7.93
C ALA A 19 4.44 23.34 -8.29
N ALA A 20 4.03 23.47 -9.56
CA ALA A 20 2.93 22.68 -10.11
C ALA A 20 3.29 21.20 -10.09
N ALA A 21 2.50 20.40 -9.36
CA ALA A 21 2.73 18.98 -9.19
C ALA A 21 1.41 18.21 -9.16
N SER A 22 1.21 17.35 -10.16
CA SER A 22 -0.01 16.56 -10.29
C SER A 22 0.05 15.33 -9.39
N LYS A 23 -0.51 15.45 -8.17
CA LYS A 23 -0.78 14.34 -7.23
C LYS A 23 0.44 13.58 -6.68
N ILE A 24 1.63 13.86 -7.18
CA ILE A 24 2.89 13.30 -6.71
C ILE A 24 4.04 14.32 -6.84
N ALA A 25 4.86 14.44 -5.80
CA ALA A 25 5.97 15.38 -5.74
C ALA A 25 7.13 14.82 -4.92
N ARG A 26 8.34 15.30 -5.21
CA ARG A 26 9.59 14.92 -4.56
C ARG A 26 10.16 16.13 -3.81
N TRP A 27 10.72 15.87 -2.63
CA TRP A 27 11.47 16.84 -1.84
C TRP A 27 12.91 16.37 -1.70
N ASP A 28 13.84 17.22 -2.14
CA ASP A 28 15.29 16.93 -2.15
C ASP A 28 16.04 17.36 -0.88
N GLY A 29 15.31 17.76 0.16
CA GLY A 29 15.88 18.39 1.36
C GLY A 29 15.75 19.92 1.36
N SER A 30 15.47 20.53 0.21
CA SER A 30 15.42 21.99 0.06
C SER A 30 14.23 22.52 -0.76
N THR A 31 13.83 21.81 -1.82
CA THR A 31 12.78 22.24 -2.72
C THR A 31 11.85 21.10 -3.11
N TRP A 32 10.58 21.45 -3.36
CA TRP A 32 9.60 20.54 -3.94
C TRP A 32 9.67 20.62 -5.46
N SER A 33 9.72 19.45 -6.10
CA SER A 33 9.64 19.31 -7.56
C SER A 33 8.58 18.29 -7.95
N PRO A 34 7.90 18.42 -9.09
CA PRO A 34 7.04 17.36 -9.61
C PRO A 34 7.84 16.09 -9.88
N LEU A 35 7.19 14.92 -9.79
CA LEU A 35 7.79 13.63 -10.18
C LEU A 35 7.28 13.22 -11.57
N GLY A 36 8.09 13.48 -12.60
CA GLY A 36 7.65 13.38 -14.00
C GLY A 36 6.53 14.39 -14.32
N THR A 37 5.61 14.04 -15.20
CA THR A 37 4.39 14.84 -15.46
C THR A 37 3.27 14.58 -14.43
N GLY A 38 3.52 13.67 -13.49
CA GLY A 38 2.65 13.35 -12.34
C GLY A 38 1.62 12.25 -12.61
N ILE A 39 0.56 12.21 -11.80
CA ILE A 39 -0.50 11.19 -11.84
C ILE A 39 -1.82 11.85 -12.21
N THR A 40 -2.52 11.31 -13.21
CA THR A 40 -3.73 11.90 -13.80
C THR A 40 -4.74 10.84 -14.26
N GLY A 41 -5.86 11.30 -14.84
CA GLY A 41 -6.88 10.43 -15.42
C GLY A 41 -7.83 9.78 -14.40
N GLY A 42 -9.03 9.40 -14.86
CA GLY A 42 -10.12 8.95 -13.99
C GLY A 42 -10.85 10.09 -13.28
N THR A 43 -11.87 9.74 -12.49
CA THR A 43 -12.67 10.72 -11.73
C THR A 43 -11.99 11.01 -10.40
N ASN A 44 -11.51 12.25 -10.23
CA ASN A 44 -10.79 12.73 -9.04
C ASN A 44 -9.50 11.92 -8.73
N PRO A 45 -8.47 12.01 -9.59
CA PRO A 45 -7.24 11.24 -9.42
C PRO A 45 -6.55 11.58 -8.09
N ALA A 46 -6.01 10.56 -7.44
CA ALA A 46 -5.24 10.69 -6.21
C ALA A 46 -4.27 9.52 -6.03
N VAL A 47 -3.13 9.80 -5.42
CA VAL A 47 -2.21 8.76 -4.92
C VAL A 47 -2.51 8.54 -3.45
N TYR A 48 -2.92 7.32 -3.07
CA TYR A 48 -3.24 6.98 -1.69
C TYR A 48 -2.12 6.24 -0.98
N SER A 49 -1.27 5.51 -1.71
CA SER A 49 -0.19 4.74 -1.14
C SER A 49 1.06 4.82 -2.01
N LEU A 50 2.21 4.82 -1.34
CA LEU A 50 3.53 4.80 -1.95
C LEU A 50 4.37 3.70 -1.30
N ALA A 51 5.11 2.96 -2.09
CA ALA A 51 6.03 1.93 -1.62
C ALA A 51 7.35 1.99 -2.39
N VAL A 52 8.47 1.84 -1.70
CA VAL A 52 9.81 1.81 -2.31
C VAL A 52 10.29 0.38 -2.37
N LEU A 53 10.66 -0.08 -3.56
CA LEU A 53 11.20 -1.42 -3.81
C LEU A 53 12.68 -1.49 -3.40
N PRO A 54 13.24 -2.70 -3.15
CA PRO A 54 14.64 -2.85 -2.78
C PRO A 54 15.64 -2.29 -3.80
N ASN A 55 15.24 -2.24 -5.08
CA ASN A 55 16.06 -1.65 -6.16
C ASN A 55 15.94 -0.13 -6.25
N GLY A 56 15.16 0.51 -5.38
CA GLY A 56 14.99 1.97 -5.35
C GLY A 56 13.82 2.50 -6.15
N ASN A 57 13.16 1.66 -6.94
CA ASN A 57 11.98 2.08 -7.69
C ASN A 57 10.82 2.37 -6.74
N LEU A 58 9.97 3.30 -7.15
CA LEU A 58 8.78 3.70 -6.40
C LEU A 58 7.55 3.08 -7.04
N VAL A 59 6.64 2.54 -6.25
CA VAL A 59 5.30 2.10 -6.67
C VAL A 59 4.29 3.05 -6.08
N ALA A 60 3.42 3.59 -6.95
CA ALA A 60 2.30 4.43 -6.57
C ALA A 60 1.00 3.67 -6.77
N GLY A 61 0.14 3.68 -5.75
CA GLY A 61 -1.20 3.12 -5.76
C GLY A 61 -2.22 4.18 -5.40
N GLY A 62 -3.39 4.15 -6.03
CA GLY A 62 -4.43 5.15 -5.78
C GLY A 62 -5.66 4.98 -6.64
N VAL A 63 -6.25 6.10 -7.03
CA VAL A 63 -7.26 6.22 -8.09
C VAL A 63 -6.65 7.04 -9.20
N PHE A 64 -6.38 6.43 -10.33
CA PHE A 64 -5.88 7.10 -11.53
C PHE A 64 -5.91 6.14 -12.71
N THR A 65 -5.88 6.68 -13.92
CA THR A 65 -5.76 5.87 -15.15
C THR A 65 -4.48 6.15 -15.91
N THR A 66 -3.69 7.13 -15.47
CA THR A 66 -2.48 7.57 -16.17
C THR A 66 -1.39 7.95 -15.16
N ALA A 67 -0.18 7.46 -15.40
CA ALA A 67 1.03 7.84 -14.67
C ALA A 67 2.08 8.32 -15.66
N GLY A 68 2.49 9.58 -15.53
CA GLY A 68 3.21 10.25 -16.60
C GLY A 68 2.34 10.34 -17.86
N ASP A 69 2.87 9.81 -18.96
CA ASP A 69 2.14 9.61 -20.22
C ASP A 69 1.73 8.14 -20.44
N VAL A 70 1.87 7.29 -19.41
CA VAL A 70 1.61 5.86 -19.51
C VAL A 70 0.22 5.52 -18.97
N PRO A 71 -0.64 4.81 -19.74
CA PRO A 71 -1.86 4.23 -19.22
C PRO A 71 -1.56 3.26 -18.08
N ALA A 72 -2.07 3.55 -16.89
CA ALA A 72 -1.80 2.77 -15.69
C ALA A 72 -3.05 2.73 -14.80
N GLY A 73 -3.69 1.57 -14.71
CA GLY A 73 -4.93 1.41 -13.94
C GLY A 73 -4.65 1.31 -12.44
N ASN A 74 -4.72 2.44 -11.73
CA ASN A 74 -4.65 2.57 -10.26
C ASN A 74 -3.34 2.13 -9.59
N ILE A 75 -2.35 1.66 -10.37
CA ILE A 75 -1.02 1.28 -9.91
C ILE A 75 0.03 1.52 -10.99
N ALA A 76 1.17 2.10 -10.62
CA ALA A 76 2.29 2.38 -11.52
C ALA A 76 3.63 2.34 -10.80
N ARG A 77 4.71 2.07 -11.54
CA ARG A 77 6.09 2.06 -11.05
C ARG A 77 6.91 3.15 -11.71
N TRP A 78 7.65 3.89 -10.91
CA TRP A 78 8.66 4.85 -11.31
C TRP A 78 10.05 4.27 -11.12
N ASP A 79 10.89 4.33 -12.15
CA ASP A 79 12.25 3.78 -12.13
C ASP A 79 13.36 4.80 -11.84
N GLY A 80 12.99 6.04 -11.55
CA GLY A 80 13.93 7.16 -11.42
C GLY A 80 13.85 8.13 -12.61
N ALA A 81 13.34 7.68 -13.76
CA ALA A 81 13.25 8.49 -14.98
C ALA A 81 11.89 8.43 -15.67
N THR A 82 11.22 7.27 -15.67
CA THR A 82 9.95 7.05 -16.36
C THR A 82 8.96 6.24 -15.54
N TRP A 83 7.68 6.44 -15.85
CA TRP A 83 6.58 5.65 -15.31
C TRP A 83 6.34 4.41 -16.18
N SER A 84 5.91 3.32 -15.56
CA SER A 84 5.46 2.08 -16.20
C SER A 84 4.25 1.51 -15.47
N SER A 85 3.35 0.83 -16.18
CA SER A 85 2.25 0.11 -15.55
C SER A 85 2.73 -1.20 -14.92
N LEU A 86 2.02 -1.70 -13.90
CA LEU A 86 2.19 -3.07 -13.40
C LEU A 86 1.08 -3.94 -13.99
N GLY A 87 1.39 -4.64 -15.09
CA GLY A 87 0.40 -5.35 -15.88
C GLY A 87 -0.67 -4.39 -16.43
N THR A 88 -1.93 -4.83 -16.43
CA THR A 88 -3.10 -4.02 -16.83
C THR A 88 -3.72 -3.22 -15.69
N GLY A 89 -3.15 -3.28 -14.47
CA GLY A 89 -3.63 -2.55 -13.30
C GLY A 89 -4.79 -3.22 -12.56
N MET A 90 -5.59 -2.42 -11.83
CA MET A 90 -6.68 -2.89 -10.96
C MET A 90 -8.06 -2.52 -11.53
N SER A 91 -9.01 -3.47 -11.50
CA SER A 91 -10.36 -3.29 -12.04
C SER A 91 -11.41 -4.22 -11.38
N GLY A 92 -12.56 -4.41 -12.04
CA GLY A 92 -13.61 -5.35 -11.63
C GLY A 92 -14.72 -4.77 -10.72
N VAL A 93 -14.60 -3.49 -10.34
CA VAL A 93 -15.64 -2.74 -9.63
C VAL A 93 -15.84 -1.37 -10.29
N ALA A 94 -16.92 -0.64 -9.94
CA ALA A 94 -17.25 0.64 -10.56
C ALA A 94 -16.22 1.76 -10.28
N SER A 95 -15.50 1.67 -9.16
CA SER A 95 -14.49 2.67 -8.78
C SER A 95 -13.28 2.01 -8.11
N PRO A 96 -12.49 1.25 -8.89
CA PRO A 96 -11.37 0.49 -8.37
C PRO A 96 -10.31 1.44 -7.79
N ARG A 97 -9.65 1.00 -6.72
CA ARG A 97 -8.57 1.77 -6.09
C ARG A 97 -7.59 0.87 -5.38
N VAL A 98 -6.33 1.30 -5.37
CA VAL A 98 -5.30 0.77 -4.46
C VAL A 98 -5.17 1.75 -3.30
N ALA A 99 -5.60 1.33 -2.11
CA ALA A 99 -5.57 2.16 -0.90
C ALA A 99 -4.30 1.92 -0.08
N SER A 100 -3.68 0.75 -0.21
CA SER A 100 -2.50 0.36 0.54
C SER A 100 -1.53 -0.46 -0.32
N LEU A 101 -0.24 -0.29 -0.06
CA LEU A 101 0.84 -1.04 -0.67
C LEU A 101 1.78 -1.53 0.45
N ALA A 102 2.24 -2.76 0.33
CA ALA A 102 3.30 -3.31 1.15
C ALA A 102 4.34 -3.99 0.26
N VAL A 103 5.60 -4.00 0.70
CA VAL A 103 6.70 -4.72 0.03
C VAL A 103 7.14 -5.85 0.94
N LEU A 104 7.06 -7.09 0.44
CA LEU A 104 7.51 -8.27 1.17
C LEU A 104 9.05 -8.35 1.15
N ALA A 105 9.63 -9.16 2.03
CA ALA A 105 11.09 -9.32 2.12
C ALA A 105 11.75 -9.78 0.80
N GLY A 106 11.01 -10.49 -0.06
CA GLY A 106 11.47 -10.90 -1.39
C GLY A 106 11.41 -9.82 -2.47
N GLY A 107 10.90 -8.63 -2.17
CA GLY A 107 10.72 -7.54 -3.12
C GLY A 107 9.36 -7.53 -3.83
N ASP A 108 8.51 -8.53 -3.58
CA ASP A 108 7.15 -8.56 -4.09
C ASP A 108 6.31 -7.41 -3.54
N VAL A 109 5.39 -6.91 -4.35
CA VAL A 109 4.44 -5.88 -3.94
C VAL A 109 3.11 -6.52 -3.64
N VAL A 110 2.53 -6.20 -2.48
CA VAL A 110 1.15 -6.52 -2.17
C VAL A 110 0.32 -5.24 -2.28
N ALA A 111 -0.70 -5.28 -3.13
CA ALA A 111 -1.67 -4.20 -3.27
C ALA A 111 -2.96 -4.57 -2.54
N GLY A 112 -3.42 -3.67 -1.68
CA GLY A 112 -4.70 -3.74 -0.99
C GLY A 112 -5.58 -2.55 -1.38
N GLY A 113 -6.89 -2.77 -1.53
CA GLY A 113 -7.81 -1.68 -1.81
C GLY A 113 -9.24 -2.17 -2.04
N SER A 114 -9.89 -1.63 -3.06
CA SER A 114 -11.19 -2.09 -3.52
C SER A 114 -11.09 -2.40 -5.01
N PHE A 115 -11.08 -3.69 -5.33
CA PHE A 115 -10.99 -4.24 -6.68
C PHE A 115 -11.30 -5.75 -6.63
N THR A 116 -11.72 -6.32 -7.74
CA THR A 116 -11.97 -7.77 -7.88
C THR A 116 -11.12 -8.40 -8.97
N ILE A 117 -10.34 -7.59 -9.71
CA ILE A 117 -9.42 -8.02 -10.75
C ILE A 117 -8.09 -7.26 -10.59
N ALA A 118 -6.98 -7.99 -10.64
CA ALA A 118 -5.62 -7.45 -10.65
C ALA A 118 -4.87 -8.04 -11.85
N GLY A 119 -4.34 -7.20 -12.75
CA GLY A 119 -3.59 -7.69 -13.92
C GLY A 119 -4.40 -8.61 -14.85
N GLY A 120 -5.73 -8.52 -14.85
CA GLY A 120 -6.60 -9.40 -15.62
C GLY A 120 -6.98 -10.71 -14.92
N VAL A 121 -6.44 -11.01 -13.73
CA VAL A 121 -6.82 -12.19 -12.94
C VAL A 121 -7.77 -11.83 -11.80
N PRO A 122 -8.74 -12.69 -11.44
CA PRO A 122 -9.58 -12.48 -10.26
C PRO A 122 -8.76 -12.38 -8.97
N ALA A 123 -8.97 -11.30 -8.21
CA ALA A 123 -8.32 -11.06 -6.94
C ALA A 123 -9.21 -10.20 -6.04
N ASN A 124 -9.62 -10.75 -4.89
CA ASN A 124 -10.59 -10.11 -4.01
C ASN A 124 -9.92 -9.11 -3.07
N ASN A 125 -9.84 -7.84 -3.48
CA ASN A 125 -9.35 -6.69 -2.73
C ASN A 125 -7.87 -6.73 -2.28
N ILE A 126 -7.16 -7.83 -2.55
CA ILE A 126 -5.75 -7.99 -2.27
C ILE A 126 -5.07 -8.89 -3.32
N ALA A 127 -3.93 -8.45 -3.83
CA ALA A 127 -3.15 -9.17 -4.84
C ALA A 127 -1.64 -8.95 -4.63
N ARG A 128 -0.83 -9.92 -5.08
CA ARG A 128 0.63 -9.89 -5.04
C ARG A 128 1.20 -9.78 -6.45
N TRP A 129 2.16 -8.90 -6.63
CA TRP A 129 2.98 -8.75 -7.82
C TRP A 129 4.38 -9.29 -7.53
N ASP A 130 4.81 -10.27 -8.32
CA ASP A 130 6.12 -10.93 -8.18
C ASP A 130 7.24 -10.30 -9.04
N GLY A 131 6.95 -9.18 -9.69
CA GLY A 131 7.83 -8.55 -10.68
C GLY A 131 7.33 -8.69 -12.11
N HIS A 132 6.49 -9.68 -12.40
CA HIS A 132 6.01 -10.02 -13.74
C HIS A 132 4.48 -10.14 -13.82
N ASP A 133 3.87 -10.80 -12.84
CA ASP A 133 2.45 -11.12 -12.87
C ASP A 133 1.76 -10.81 -11.54
N TRP A 134 0.47 -10.46 -11.64
CA TRP A 134 -0.41 -10.35 -10.48
C TRP A 134 -0.99 -11.73 -10.14
N THR A 135 -1.00 -12.06 -8.85
CA THR A 135 -1.61 -13.27 -8.31
C THR A 135 -2.52 -12.92 -7.13
N PRO A 136 -3.65 -13.61 -6.94
CA PRO A 136 -4.49 -13.41 -5.76
C PRO A 136 -3.74 -13.89 -4.50
N LEU A 137 -3.93 -13.19 -3.38
CA LEU A 137 -3.40 -13.63 -2.09
C LEU A 137 -4.43 -14.50 -1.35
N GLY A 138 -4.33 -15.82 -1.53
CA GLY A 138 -5.31 -16.77 -1.01
C GLY A 138 -6.71 -16.52 -1.59
N GLY A 139 -7.77 -16.69 -0.78
CA GLY A 139 -9.14 -16.33 -1.16
C GLY A 139 -9.43 -14.81 -1.17
N GLY A 140 -8.44 -14.00 -0.77
CA GLY A 140 -8.56 -12.55 -0.61
C GLY A 140 -9.36 -12.12 0.64
N LEU A 141 -9.77 -10.86 0.63
CA LEU A 141 -10.45 -10.18 1.75
C LEU A 141 -11.82 -9.68 1.27
N THR A 142 -12.90 -10.32 1.70
CA THR A 142 -14.26 -10.03 1.20
C THR A 142 -15.21 -9.64 2.32
N GLY A 143 -16.31 -9.00 1.96
CA GLY A 143 -17.35 -8.61 2.91
C GLY A 143 -18.47 -7.85 2.23
N GLU A 144 -18.99 -6.82 2.88
CA GLU A 144 -20.04 -5.98 2.29
C GLU A 144 -19.49 -5.24 1.06
N ASN A 145 -20.34 -4.99 0.06
CA ASN A 145 -19.89 -4.37 -1.18
C ASN A 145 -20.12 -2.84 -1.14
N PRO A 146 -19.06 -2.01 -1.19
CA PRO A 146 -17.64 -2.36 -1.33
C PRO A 146 -16.90 -2.63 -0.02
N ALA A 147 -16.01 -3.63 -0.05
CA ALA A 147 -15.04 -3.90 0.99
C ALA A 147 -13.71 -3.23 0.63
N TYR A 148 -12.95 -2.85 1.65
CA TYR A 148 -11.71 -2.11 1.48
C TYR A 148 -10.58 -2.66 2.33
N VAL A 149 -9.38 -2.69 1.76
CA VAL A 149 -8.12 -2.92 2.49
C VAL A 149 -7.37 -1.60 2.60
N TRP A 150 -7.58 -0.89 3.72
CA TRP A 150 -7.08 0.46 3.94
C TRP A 150 -5.62 0.51 4.34
N SER A 151 -5.12 -0.54 4.99
CA SER A 151 -3.75 -0.57 5.50
C SER A 151 -3.15 -1.96 5.39
N LEU A 152 -1.86 -2.02 5.05
CA LEU A 152 -1.07 -3.23 5.01
C LEU A 152 0.22 -3.00 5.78
N GLN A 153 0.51 -3.89 6.72
CA GLN A 153 1.72 -3.83 7.54
C GLN A 153 2.43 -5.17 7.52
N VAL A 154 3.68 -5.19 7.04
CA VAL A 154 4.56 -6.36 7.14
C VAL A 154 5.16 -6.38 8.55
N MET A 155 5.12 -7.53 9.19
CA MET A 155 5.64 -7.80 10.52
C MET A 155 7.09 -8.32 10.43
N PRO A 156 7.89 -8.23 11.52
CA PRO A 156 9.28 -8.69 11.50
C PRO A 156 9.47 -10.19 11.24
N ASP A 157 8.45 -11.00 11.51
CA ASP A 157 8.41 -12.44 11.20
C ASP A 157 8.00 -12.74 9.75
N GLY A 158 7.73 -11.71 8.95
CA GLY A 158 7.30 -11.83 7.55
C GLY A 158 5.80 -11.94 7.36
N ASP A 159 5.00 -11.97 8.43
CA ASP A 159 3.55 -11.94 8.30
C ASP A 159 3.07 -10.60 7.73
N LEU A 160 1.93 -10.63 7.07
CA LEU A 160 1.25 -9.43 6.60
C LEU A 160 -0.06 -9.24 7.37
N ILE A 161 -0.22 -8.08 7.99
CA ILE A 161 -1.47 -7.67 8.64
C ILE A 161 -2.23 -6.74 7.70
N ALA A 162 -3.49 -7.06 7.46
CA ALA A 162 -4.43 -6.23 6.71
C ALA A 162 -5.40 -5.55 7.66
N GLY A 163 -5.43 -4.22 7.59
CA GLY A 163 -6.45 -3.36 8.19
C GLY A 163 -7.50 -3.02 7.15
N CYS A 164 -8.75 -3.31 7.43
CA CYS A 164 -9.82 -3.29 6.45
C CYS A 164 -11.01 -2.45 6.91
N GLY A 165 -11.95 -2.21 6.00
CA GLY A 165 -13.29 -1.70 6.30
C GLY A 165 -14.33 -2.52 5.54
N PHE A 166 -15.40 -2.89 6.24
CA PHE A 166 -16.50 -3.74 5.74
C PHE A 166 -16.09 -5.15 5.31
N VAL A 167 -14.92 -5.65 5.76
CA VAL A 167 -14.46 -7.02 5.51
C VAL A 167 -15.00 -7.94 6.60
N THR A 168 -15.69 -9.00 6.18
CA THR A 168 -16.29 -10.01 7.07
C THR A 168 -15.63 -11.39 6.92
N THR A 169 -14.83 -11.62 5.86
CA THR A 169 -14.05 -12.84 5.71
C THR A 169 -12.65 -12.60 5.15
N ALA A 170 -11.70 -13.43 5.56
CA ALA A 170 -10.33 -13.46 5.07
C ALA A 170 -9.98 -14.90 4.67
N GLY A 171 -9.76 -15.13 3.38
CA GLY A 171 -9.56 -16.48 2.84
C GLY A 171 -10.73 -17.43 3.11
N GLY A 172 -11.95 -16.91 3.20
CA GLY A 172 -13.17 -17.69 3.53
C GLY A 172 -13.41 -17.92 5.02
N MET A 173 -12.46 -17.54 5.89
CA MET A 173 -12.64 -17.60 7.35
C MET A 173 -13.27 -16.31 7.88
N PRO A 174 -14.12 -16.37 8.92
CA PRO A 174 -14.66 -15.16 9.55
C PRO A 174 -13.54 -14.24 10.01
N ALA A 175 -13.63 -12.95 9.64
CA ALA A 175 -12.71 -11.90 10.06
C ALA A 175 -13.51 -10.62 10.29
N ASN A 176 -13.11 -9.79 11.24
CA ASN A 176 -13.80 -8.52 11.50
C ASN A 176 -12.82 -7.37 11.30
N ASN A 177 -12.73 -6.87 10.07
CA ASN A 177 -11.90 -5.74 9.63
C ASN A 177 -10.38 -5.82 9.90
N ILE A 178 -9.87 -6.94 10.41
CA ILE A 178 -8.44 -7.17 10.58
C ILE A 178 -8.11 -8.66 10.38
N ALA A 179 -7.07 -8.93 9.60
CA ALA A 179 -6.65 -10.28 9.27
C ALA A 179 -5.12 -10.39 9.14
N ARG A 180 -4.60 -11.59 9.39
CA ARG A 180 -3.18 -11.93 9.28
C ARG A 180 -2.97 -12.96 8.18
N TRP A 181 -2.03 -12.69 7.29
CA TRP A 181 -1.49 -13.62 6.31
C TRP A 181 -0.13 -14.12 6.76
N ASN A 182 0.05 -15.43 6.84
CA ASN A 182 1.27 -16.07 7.34
C ASN A 182 2.22 -16.58 6.24
N GLY A 183 2.02 -16.14 5.00
CA GLY A 183 2.73 -16.66 3.83
C GLY A 183 1.97 -17.76 3.07
N ALA A 184 0.97 -18.40 3.69
CA ALA A 184 0.21 -19.48 3.07
C ALA A 184 -1.32 -19.34 3.20
N ALA A 185 -1.80 -18.80 4.32
CA ALA A 185 -3.23 -18.69 4.61
C ALA A 185 -3.56 -17.41 5.39
N TRP A 186 -4.78 -16.93 5.18
CA TRP A 186 -5.39 -15.88 5.99
C TRP A 186 -5.95 -16.47 7.28
N SER A 187 -5.88 -15.69 8.35
CA SER A 187 -6.45 -16.00 9.65
C SER A 187 -7.01 -14.72 10.29
N PRO A 188 -8.10 -14.81 11.08
CA PRO A 188 -8.55 -13.69 11.87
C PRO A 188 -7.50 -13.29 12.91
N LEU A 189 -7.42 -12.00 13.20
CA LEU A 189 -6.62 -11.50 14.32
C LEU A 189 -7.49 -11.32 15.57
N GLY A 190 -7.53 -12.34 16.42
CA GLY A 190 -8.39 -12.38 17.60
C GLY A 190 -9.89 -12.30 17.22
N THR A 191 -10.66 -11.50 17.96
CA THR A 191 -12.07 -11.22 17.66
C THR A 191 -12.28 -10.13 16.60
N GLY A 192 -11.18 -9.53 16.12
CA GLY A 192 -11.15 -8.42 15.18
C GLY A 192 -11.59 -7.06 15.75
N ILE A 193 -11.93 -6.12 14.87
CA ILE A 193 -12.21 -4.72 15.16
C ILE A 193 -13.56 -4.33 14.55
N GLY A 194 -14.48 -3.82 15.38
CA GLY A 194 -15.86 -3.47 15.00
C GLY A 194 -16.02 -2.23 14.10
N GLY A 195 -14.95 -1.77 13.46
CA GLY A 195 -14.94 -0.62 12.56
C GLY A 195 -13.73 -0.64 11.64
N SER A 196 -13.66 0.34 10.73
CA SER A 196 -12.58 0.41 9.74
C SER A 196 -11.22 0.65 10.39
N VAL A 197 -10.25 -0.18 10.02
CA VAL A 197 -8.84 -0.06 10.42
C VAL A 197 -8.12 0.73 9.33
N ASN A 198 -8.09 2.05 9.47
CA ASN A 198 -7.56 2.95 8.44
C ASN A 198 -6.02 2.97 8.38
N SER A 199 -5.34 2.62 9.48
CA SER A 199 -3.88 2.68 9.55
C SER A 199 -3.35 1.66 10.55
N LEU A 200 -2.26 1.01 10.18
CA LEU A 200 -1.47 0.12 11.02
C LEU A 200 -0.05 0.68 11.11
N ALA A 201 0.55 0.60 12.28
CA ALA A 201 1.94 0.97 12.49
C ALA A 201 2.58 -0.03 13.46
N LEU A 202 3.80 -0.46 13.13
CA LEU A 202 4.61 -1.26 14.04
C LEU A 202 5.31 -0.34 15.04
N VAL A 203 5.07 -0.55 16.33
CA VAL A 203 5.76 0.18 17.39
C VAL A 203 6.98 -0.63 17.85
N PRO A 204 8.19 -0.04 17.92
CA PRO A 204 9.39 -0.73 18.39
C PRO A 204 9.22 -1.31 19.81
N ALA A 205 9.85 -2.46 20.06
CA ALA A 205 9.71 -3.21 21.30
C ALA A 205 10.05 -2.42 22.58
N TRP A 206 10.93 -1.42 22.50
CA TRP A 206 11.31 -0.59 23.64
C TRP A 206 10.19 0.33 24.17
N HIS A 207 9.11 0.55 23.40
CA HIS A 207 7.90 1.20 23.94
C HIS A 207 7.09 0.29 24.88
N ARG A 208 7.16 -1.04 24.73
CA ARG A 208 6.45 -1.98 25.62
C ARG A 208 7.04 -1.98 27.03
N ALA A 209 8.36 -1.79 27.16
CA ALA A 209 9.03 -1.73 28.47
C ALA A 209 8.64 -0.51 29.30
N ARG A 210 8.33 0.63 28.66
CA ARG A 210 7.87 1.85 29.36
C ARG A 210 6.43 1.75 29.85
N LEU A 211 5.59 0.95 29.18
CA LEU A 211 4.18 0.76 29.56
C LEU A 211 4.00 -0.34 30.62
N SER A 212 4.95 -1.25 30.77
CA SER A 212 4.93 -2.30 31.81
C SER A 212 5.65 -1.93 33.11
N GLY A 213 6.18 -0.71 33.25
CA GLY A 213 6.90 -0.27 34.45
C GLY A 213 8.25 -0.97 34.69
N ILE A 214 8.76 -1.72 33.72
CA ILE A 214 10.06 -2.40 33.82
C ILE A 214 11.15 -1.44 33.35
N LEU A 215 11.86 -0.83 34.30
CA LEU A 215 13.10 -0.10 34.07
C LEU A 215 14.13 -1.03 33.42
N ILE A 216 14.52 -0.75 32.17
CA ILE A 216 15.72 -1.35 31.56
C ILE A 216 16.91 -0.48 32.00
N PRO A 217 17.96 -1.04 32.63
CA PRO A 217 19.16 -0.27 32.99
C PRO A 217 19.81 0.30 31.73
N ALA A 218 20.18 1.59 31.78
CA ALA A 218 20.88 2.26 30.69
C ALA A 218 22.20 1.54 30.38
N ILE A 219 22.38 1.10 29.13
CA ILE A 219 23.69 0.70 28.63
C ILE A 219 24.53 1.97 28.50
N ALA A 220 25.51 2.13 29.38
CA ALA A 220 26.53 3.16 29.27
C ALA A 220 27.34 2.93 27.98
N ARG A 221 27.29 3.91 27.07
CA ARG A 221 28.24 3.96 25.95
C ARG A 221 29.60 4.39 26.49
N ARG A 222 30.64 3.59 26.22
CA ARG A 222 32.02 4.07 26.17
C ARG A 222 32.38 4.37 24.72
#